data_AF-C0BCY4-F1
#
_entry.id   AF-C0BCY4-F1
#
_cell.length_a   1.000
_cell.length_b   1.000
_cell.length_c   1.000
_cell.angle_alpha   90.00
_cell.angle_beta   90.00
_cell.angle_gamma   90.00
#
_symmetry.space_group_name_H-M   'P 1'
#
loop_
_entity.id
_entity.type
_entity.pdbx_description
1 polymer ?
#
loop_
_entity_poly.entity_id
_entity_poly.type
_entity_poly.pdbx_seq_one_letter_code
_entity_poly.pdbx_strand_id
1 'polypeptide(L)'
;MVYFNHVKRTEGKRMFYKYESTLDNDLIFWSNATADLRHNGEIGEDDLPDELLHALNELWTDGHLVSCYLVELKGRYGIALESIYDRDFAESLGITYGELVKRVEKKANYISREYPEFDTLFGKDTQSWSDGGVDSQLLVIVPWDESKETFESVAKWLDSIVYEI
;
A
#
# COMPACT_ATOMS: atom_id res chain seq x y z
N MET A 1 28.11 -15.26 -23.67
CA MET A 1 27.88 -13.83 -23.98
C MET A 1 26.39 -13.68 -24.26
N VAL A 2 25.62 -13.28 -23.26
CA VAL A 2 24.22 -12.87 -23.40
C VAL A 2 24.11 -11.60 -22.59
N TYR A 3 23.96 -10.49 -23.30
CA TYR A 3 23.78 -9.16 -22.74
C TYR A 3 22.34 -9.07 -22.24
N PHE A 4 22.15 -9.05 -20.92
CA PHE A 4 20.92 -8.51 -20.35
C PHE A 4 21.13 -7.00 -20.23
N ASN A 5 20.40 -6.27 -21.06
CA ASN A 5 20.34 -4.82 -20.99
C ASN A 5 19.82 -4.43 -19.61
N HIS A 6 20.69 -3.84 -18.79
CA HIS A 6 20.27 -3.04 -17.66
C HIS A 6 19.43 -1.87 -18.20
N VAL A 7 18.11 -2.00 -18.11
CA VAL A 7 17.22 -0.85 -18.17
C VAL A 7 17.60 0.02 -16.97
N LYS A 8 18.19 1.18 -17.23
CA LYS A 8 18.55 2.16 -16.21
C LYS A 8 17.25 2.62 -15.56
N ARG A 9 17.00 2.17 -14.32
CA ARG A 9 16.01 2.75 -13.40
C ARG A 9 16.29 4.25 -13.31
N THR A 10 15.34 5.08 -13.74
CA THR A 10 15.42 6.54 -13.56
C THR A 10 15.29 6.83 -12.07
N GLU A 11 16.32 7.45 -11.50
CA GLU A 11 16.45 7.80 -10.09
C GLU A 11 15.42 8.86 -9.66
N GLY A 12 14.21 8.42 -9.32
CA GLY A 12 13.38 9.10 -8.34
C GLY A 12 13.58 8.40 -7.01
N LYS A 13 14.09 9.09 -5.98
CA LYS A 13 14.03 8.59 -4.60
C LYS A 13 12.57 8.23 -4.31
N ARG A 14 12.26 6.97 -3.97
CA ARG A 14 10.96 6.59 -3.43
C ARG A 14 10.89 7.14 -2.00
N MET A 15 9.72 7.63 -1.59
CA MET A 15 9.61 8.59 -0.49
C MET A 15 8.55 8.17 0.53
N PHE A 16 8.70 8.67 1.75
CA PHE A 16 7.64 8.69 2.74
C PHE A 16 6.69 9.87 2.47
N TYR A 17 5.40 9.59 2.34
CA TYR A 17 4.37 10.62 2.16
C TYR A 17 3.39 10.61 3.33
N LYS A 18 2.99 11.81 3.77
CA LYS A 18 1.79 11.97 4.60
C LYS A 18 0.67 12.49 3.71
N TYR A 19 -0.52 11.90 3.80
CA TYR A 19 -1.68 12.40 3.08
C TYR A 19 -2.89 12.55 4.01
N GLU A 20 -3.45 13.75 4.02
CA GLU A 20 -4.77 14.05 4.61
C GLU A 20 -5.77 14.53 3.52
N SER A 21 -5.32 14.69 2.26
CA SER A 21 -6.09 15.13 1.06
C SER A 21 -5.20 15.46 -0.16
N THR A 22 -3.87 15.43 -0.02
CA THR A 22 -2.91 15.91 -1.05
C THR A 22 -2.56 14.88 -2.11
N LEU A 23 -2.94 13.61 -1.92
CA LEU A 23 -2.70 12.53 -2.88
C LEU A 23 -3.97 12.12 -3.64
N ASP A 24 -5.12 12.75 -3.41
CA ASP A 24 -6.41 12.30 -3.97
C ASP A 24 -6.42 12.23 -5.51
N ASN A 25 -5.57 13.02 -6.18
CA ASN A 25 -5.40 12.96 -7.64
C ASN A 25 -4.22 12.08 -8.10
N ASP A 26 -3.32 11.72 -7.18
CA ASP A 26 -2.06 11.03 -7.49
C ASP A 26 -2.10 9.56 -7.07
N LEU A 27 -3.01 9.14 -6.17
CA LEU A 27 -3.21 7.77 -5.73
C LEU A 27 -4.59 7.28 -6.18
N ILE A 28 -4.61 6.29 -7.07
CA ILE A 28 -5.83 5.71 -7.62
C ILE A 28 -5.87 4.23 -7.28
N PHE A 29 -6.96 3.78 -6.69
CA PHE A 29 -7.24 2.36 -6.48
C PHE A 29 -8.02 1.82 -7.68
N TRP A 30 -7.54 0.70 -8.22
CA TRP A 30 -8.11 -0.02 -9.35
C TRP A 30 -8.84 -1.30 -8.94
N SER A 31 -8.66 -1.72 -7.69
CA SER A 31 -9.41 -2.82 -7.08
C SER A 31 -9.76 -2.48 -5.63
N ASN A 32 -10.67 -3.24 -5.04
CA ASN A 32 -10.76 -3.37 -3.59
C ASN A 32 -9.82 -4.49 -3.07
N ALA A 33 -9.89 -4.77 -1.76
CA ALA A 33 -9.09 -5.82 -1.10
C ALA A 33 -9.46 -7.25 -1.51
N THR A 34 -10.58 -7.45 -2.22
CA THR A 34 -11.05 -8.75 -2.72
C THR A 34 -10.84 -8.90 -4.23
N ALA A 35 -9.98 -8.06 -4.82
CA ALA A 35 -9.69 -7.98 -6.25
C ALA A 35 -10.86 -7.55 -7.15
N ASP A 36 -11.98 -7.07 -6.60
CA ASP A 36 -13.06 -6.53 -7.44
C ASP A 36 -12.57 -5.25 -8.10
N LEU A 37 -12.51 -5.25 -9.43
CA LEU A 37 -11.93 -4.18 -10.22
C LEU A 37 -12.88 -2.99 -10.35
N ARG A 38 -12.37 -1.79 -10.04
CA ARG A 38 -13.14 -0.55 -10.06
C ARG A 38 -12.28 0.64 -10.49
N HIS A 39 -12.69 1.31 -11.55
CA HIS A 39 -12.12 2.58 -11.98
C HIS A 39 -13.22 3.43 -12.66
N ASN A 40 -13.75 4.44 -11.97
CA ASN A 40 -14.94 5.20 -12.41
C ASN A 40 -16.20 4.34 -12.66
N GLY A 41 -16.30 3.19 -12.00
CA GLY A 41 -17.32 2.17 -12.22
C GLY A 41 -16.72 0.78 -12.07
N GLU A 42 -17.54 -0.25 -12.21
CA GLU A 42 -17.04 -1.63 -12.34
C GLU A 42 -16.39 -1.79 -13.72
N ILE A 43 -15.22 -2.42 -13.76
CA ILE A 43 -14.44 -2.67 -14.98
C ILE A 43 -14.08 -4.16 -15.06
N GLY A 44 -13.71 -4.63 -16.25
CA GLY A 44 -13.16 -5.97 -16.46
C GLY A 44 -11.63 -5.99 -16.45
N GLU A 45 -11.05 -7.20 -16.47
CA GLU A 45 -9.60 -7.37 -16.64
C GLU A 45 -9.08 -6.79 -17.96
N ASP A 46 -9.88 -6.86 -19.03
CA ASP A 46 -9.55 -6.31 -20.36
C ASP A 46 -9.44 -4.77 -20.36
N ASP A 47 -9.95 -4.10 -19.32
CA ASP A 47 -9.87 -2.65 -19.15
C ASP A 47 -8.63 -2.22 -18.34
N LEU A 48 -7.89 -3.17 -17.75
CA LEU A 48 -6.69 -2.88 -16.97
C LEU A 48 -5.52 -2.50 -17.90
N PRO A 49 -4.67 -1.54 -17.47
CA PRO A 49 -3.31 -1.44 -18.00
C PRO A 49 -2.57 -2.78 -17.90
N ASP A 50 -1.75 -3.11 -18.90
CA ASP A 50 -0.97 -4.36 -18.96
C ASP A 50 -0.17 -4.59 -17.67
N GLU A 51 0.36 -3.51 -17.08
CA GLU A 51 1.09 -3.52 -15.81
C GLU A 51 0.22 -3.99 -14.63
N LEU A 52 -1.02 -3.53 -14.54
CA LEU A 52 -1.94 -3.93 -13.47
C LEU A 52 -2.51 -5.33 -13.70
N LEU A 53 -2.74 -5.71 -14.95
CA LEU A 53 -3.10 -7.09 -15.28
C LEU A 53 -1.97 -8.06 -14.90
N HIS A 54 -0.71 -7.69 -15.13
CA HIS A 54 0.43 -8.46 -14.67
C HIS A 54 0.48 -8.55 -13.13
N ALA A 55 0.35 -7.42 -12.44
CA ALA A 55 0.35 -7.38 -10.97
C ALA A 55 -0.79 -8.23 -10.38
N LEU A 56 -1.98 -8.19 -10.98
CA LEU A 56 -3.13 -9.01 -10.59
C LEU A 56 -2.82 -10.50 -10.69
N ASN A 57 -2.22 -10.93 -11.80
CA ASN A 57 -1.97 -12.35 -12.06
C ASN A 57 -0.78 -12.92 -11.27
N GLU A 58 0.26 -12.12 -11.05
CA GLU A 58 1.53 -12.62 -10.51
C GLU A 58 1.76 -12.26 -9.03
N LEU A 59 1.27 -11.10 -8.59
CA LEU A 59 1.59 -10.52 -7.28
C LEU A 59 0.39 -10.49 -6.33
N TRP A 60 -0.80 -10.14 -6.80
CA TRP A 60 -1.97 -10.00 -5.93
C TRP A 60 -2.29 -11.30 -5.18
N THR A 61 -2.64 -11.18 -3.89
CA THR A 61 -3.02 -12.30 -3.04
C THR A 61 -3.85 -11.81 -1.85
N ASP A 62 -4.69 -12.70 -1.32
CA ASP A 62 -5.42 -12.57 -0.06
C ASP A 62 -4.75 -13.35 1.09
N GLY A 63 -3.52 -13.82 0.90
CA GLY A 63 -2.82 -14.72 1.83
C GLY A 63 -2.10 -14.04 3.01
N HIS A 64 -2.09 -12.71 3.09
CA HIS A 64 -1.39 -11.93 4.12
C HIS A 64 -2.37 -11.12 4.97
N LEU A 65 -1.93 -10.67 6.15
CA LEU A 65 -2.73 -9.81 7.03
C LEU A 65 -2.91 -8.41 6.44
N VAL A 66 -1.89 -7.90 5.75
CA VAL A 66 -2.01 -6.67 4.97
C VAL A 66 -2.91 -6.87 3.76
N SER A 67 -3.85 -5.95 3.54
CA SER A 67 -4.76 -5.99 2.39
C SER A 67 -4.03 -5.63 1.11
N CYS A 68 -4.34 -6.32 0.01
CA CYS A 68 -3.73 -6.08 -1.29
C CYS A 68 -4.69 -5.36 -2.25
N TYR A 69 -4.22 -4.25 -2.83
CA TYR A 69 -4.98 -3.48 -3.82
C TYR A 69 -4.16 -3.20 -5.06
N LEU A 70 -4.77 -3.29 -6.24
CA LEU A 70 -4.20 -2.72 -7.46
C LEU A 70 -4.24 -1.19 -7.37
N VAL A 71 -3.11 -0.54 -7.59
CA VAL A 71 -2.98 0.91 -7.44
C VAL A 71 -2.13 1.56 -8.52
N GLU A 72 -2.43 2.83 -8.77
CA GLU A 72 -1.57 3.75 -9.50
C GLU A 72 -1.15 4.89 -8.56
N LEU A 73 0.15 5.11 -8.44
CA LEU A 73 0.73 6.25 -7.70
C LEU A 73 1.58 7.11 -8.63
N LYS A 74 1.07 8.29 -8.98
CA LYS A 74 1.74 9.27 -9.88
C LYS A 74 2.11 8.64 -11.23
N GLY A 75 1.17 7.94 -11.84
CA GLY A 75 1.38 7.23 -13.11
C GLY A 75 2.23 5.96 -13.00
N ARG A 76 2.49 5.45 -11.79
CA ARG A 76 3.24 4.20 -11.58
C ARG A 76 2.33 3.14 -10.97
N TYR A 77 2.24 2.00 -11.64
CA TYR A 77 1.37 0.89 -11.27
C TYR A 77 2.02 -0.06 -10.26
N GLY A 78 1.21 -0.75 -9.47
CA GLY A 78 1.67 -1.77 -8.54
C GLY A 78 0.58 -2.30 -7.61
N ILE A 79 1.02 -2.94 -6.53
CA ILE A 79 0.18 -3.40 -5.43
C ILE A 79 0.42 -2.51 -4.21
N ALA A 80 -0.64 -1.97 -3.62
CA ALA A 80 -0.59 -1.42 -2.28
C ALA A 80 -0.81 -2.54 -1.26
N LEU A 81 0.13 -2.69 -0.34
CA LEU A 81 -0.01 -3.47 0.89
C LEU A 81 -0.48 -2.52 1.98
N GLU A 82 -1.71 -2.70 2.44
CA GLU A 82 -2.38 -1.80 3.38
C GLU A 82 -2.50 -2.40 4.78
N SER A 83 -2.26 -1.55 5.79
CA SER A 83 -2.70 -1.80 7.17
C SER A 83 -3.62 -0.67 7.64
N ILE A 84 -4.73 -1.03 8.26
CA ILE A 84 -5.72 -0.11 8.82
C ILE A 84 -5.59 -0.04 10.35
N TYR A 85 -5.77 1.15 10.90
CA TYR A 85 -5.66 1.45 12.31
C TYR A 85 -6.86 2.29 12.76
N ASP A 86 -7.68 1.73 13.63
CA ASP A 86 -8.91 2.32 14.15
C ASP A 86 -8.88 2.46 15.68
N ARG A 87 -10.00 2.87 16.26
CA ARG A 87 -10.15 3.02 17.71
C ARG A 87 -10.16 1.68 18.43
N ASP A 88 -10.78 0.66 17.84
CA ASP A 88 -10.90 -0.67 18.45
C ASP A 88 -9.52 -1.32 18.61
N PHE A 89 -8.64 -1.17 17.62
CA PHE A 89 -7.26 -1.59 17.71
C PHE A 89 -6.50 -0.80 18.80
N ALA A 90 -6.69 0.51 18.89
CA ALA A 90 -6.09 1.31 19.96
C ALA A 90 -6.53 0.85 21.36
N GLU A 91 -7.81 0.55 21.52
CA GLU A 91 -8.40 0.02 22.75
C GLU A 91 -7.82 -1.35 23.10
N SER A 92 -7.64 -2.23 22.11
CA SER A 92 -7.00 -3.55 22.30
C SER A 92 -5.58 -3.46 22.86
N LEU A 93 -4.87 -2.37 22.54
CA LEU A 93 -3.53 -2.07 23.04
C LEU A 93 -3.53 -1.26 24.36
N GLY A 94 -4.70 -0.83 24.85
CA GLY A 94 -4.83 0.00 26.03
C GLY A 94 -4.29 1.43 25.86
N ILE A 95 -4.27 1.96 24.64
CA ILE A 95 -3.79 3.32 24.33
C ILE A 95 -4.88 4.17 23.66
N THR A 96 -4.70 5.48 23.65
CA THR A 96 -5.61 6.38 22.91
C THR A 96 -5.37 6.26 21.40
N TYR A 97 -6.40 6.45 20.58
CA TYR A 97 -6.27 6.54 19.13
C TYR A 97 -5.20 7.54 18.66
N GLY A 98 -5.14 8.74 19.28
CA GLY A 98 -4.12 9.74 18.93
C GLY A 98 -2.68 9.31 19.28
N GLU A 99 -2.50 8.39 20.24
CA GLU A 99 -1.20 7.78 20.52
C GLU A 99 -0.88 6.69 19.49
N LEU A 100 -1.84 5.84 19.15
CA LEU A 100 -1.72 4.85 18.07
C LEU A 100 -1.24 5.51 16.77
N VAL A 101 -1.95 6.56 16.31
CA VAL A 101 -1.61 7.33 15.09
C VAL A 101 -0.16 7.81 15.10
N LYS A 102 0.34 8.34 16.22
CA LYS A 102 1.74 8.81 16.33
C LYS A 102 2.74 7.65 16.23
N ARG A 103 2.40 6.47 16.74
CA ARG A 103 3.27 5.30 16.66
C ARG A 103 3.26 4.69 15.27
N VAL A 104 2.10 4.62 14.61
CA VAL A 104 1.97 4.21 13.20
C VAL A 104 2.78 5.16 12.31
N GLU A 105 2.69 6.46 12.51
CA GLU A 105 3.48 7.44 11.74
C GLU A 105 4.99 7.21 11.88
N LYS A 106 5.47 6.93 13.11
CA LYS A 106 6.87 6.56 13.35
C LYS A 106 7.22 5.24 12.67
N LYS A 107 6.33 4.24 12.70
CA LYS A 107 6.50 2.95 12.05
C LYS A 107 6.57 3.09 10.53
N ALA A 108 5.71 3.91 9.92
CA ALA A 108 5.76 4.22 8.49
C ALA A 108 7.09 4.89 8.11
N ASN A 109 7.58 5.82 8.94
CA ASN A 109 8.90 6.41 8.70
C ASN A 109 10.03 5.38 8.80
N TYR A 110 9.96 4.45 9.74
CA TYR A 110 10.91 3.34 9.84
C TYR A 110 10.86 2.45 8.60
N ILE A 111 9.67 2.01 8.19
CA ILE A 111 9.45 1.18 6.99
C ILE A 111 10.04 1.83 5.75
N SER A 112 9.80 3.14 5.55
CA SER A 112 10.34 3.88 4.40
C SER A 112 11.88 3.94 4.33
N ARG A 113 12.57 3.68 5.46
CA ARG A 113 14.03 3.63 5.52
C ARG A 113 14.57 2.21 5.32
N GLU A 114 13.83 1.20 5.76
CA GLU A 114 14.19 -0.21 5.57
C GLU A 114 13.96 -0.64 4.12
N TYR A 115 12.91 -0.14 3.48
CA TYR A 115 12.60 -0.34 2.07
C TYR A 115 12.55 1.00 1.33
N PRO A 116 13.69 1.68 1.16
CA PRO A 116 13.76 2.96 0.43
C PRO A 116 13.47 2.80 -1.06
N GLU A 117 13.44 1.57 -1.55
CA GLU A 117 12.91 1.18 -2.83
C GLU A 117 11.40 1.01 -2.81
N PHE A 118 10.60 1.25 -1.78
CA PHE A 118 9.13 1.24 -1.92
C PHE A 118 8.54 2.56 -1.44
N ASP A 119 7.51 3.03 -2.14
CA ASP A 119 6.80 4.22 -1.67
C ASP A 119 5.99 3.84 -0.45
N THR A 120 6.22 4.54 0.66
CA THR A 120 5.49 4.33 1.91
C THR A 120 4.60 5.54 2.18
N LEU A 121 3.32 5.32 2.36
CA LEU A 121 2.34 6.36 2.59
C LEU A 121 1.72 6.15 3.97
N PHE A 122 1.55 7.24 4.70
CA PHE A 122 0.76 7.27 5.92
C PHE A 122 -0.38 8.26 5.77
N GLY A 123 -1.60 7.76 5.95
CA GLY A 123 -2.82 8.53 5.91
C GLY A 123 -3.45 8.59 7.29
N LYS A 124 -3.75 9.80 7.76
CA LYS A 124 -4.44 10.00 9.03
C LYS A 124 -5.91 10.31 8.77
N ASP A 125 -6.81 9.63 9.49
CA ASP A 125 -8.26 9.82 9.42
C ASP A 125 -8.79 9.76 7.96
N THR A 126 -8.27 8.82 7.16
CA THR A 126 -8.53 8.73 5.71
C THR A 126 -9.91 8.19 5.38
N GLN A 127 -10.51 7.44 6.31
CA GLN A 127 -11.91 7.00 6.21
C GLN A 127 -12.68 7.48 7.42
N SER A 128 -13.95 7.84 7.18
CA SER A 128 -14.89 8.23 8.22
C SER A 128 -16.17 7.43 8.07
N TRP A 129 -16.64 6.87 9.18
CA TRP A 129 -17.81 6.02 9.23
C TRP A 129 -19.03 6.78 9.74
N SER A 130 -20.23 6.28 9.47
CA SER A 130 -21.50 6.94 9.82
C SER A 130 -21.71 7.11 11.33
N ASP A 131 -21.01 6.32 12.14
CA ASP A 131 -21.01 6.40 13.61
C ASP A 131 -19.99 7.40 14.17
N GLY A 132 -19.24 8.09 13.31
CA GLY A 132 -18.17 9.01 13.69
C GLY A 132 -16.82 8.33 13.95
N GLY A 133 -16.70 7.02 13.70
CA GLY A 133 -15.44 6.31 13.64
C GLY A 133 -14.54 6.85 12.53
N VAL A 134 -13.23 6.78 12.74
CA VAL A 134 -12.23 7.17 11.73
C VAL A 134 -11.09 6.16 11.70
N ASP A 135 -10.58 5.92 10.51
CA ASP A 135 -9.49 4.98 10.27
C ASP A 135 -8.28 5.72 9.73
N SER A 136 -7.10 5.30 10.17
CA SER A 136 -5.82 5.71 9.59
C SER A 136 -5.21 4.53 8.83
N GLN A 137 -4.46 4.82 7.77
CA GLN A 137 -3.90 3.81 6.87
C GLN A 137 -2.38 3.95 6.75
N LEU A 138 -1.72 2.82 6.58
CA LEU A 138 -0.33 2.73 6.14
C LEU A 138 -0.31 1.90 4.87
N LEU A 139 0.26 2.45 3.80
CA LEU A 139 0.43 1.77 2.51
C LEU A 139 1.90 1.61 2.19
N VAL A 140 2.30 0.44 1.71
CA VAL A 140 3.58 0.22 1.03
C VAL A 140 3.29 -0.20 -0.40
N ILE A 141 3.79 0.55 -1.37
CA ILE A 141 3.53 0.32 -2.79
C ILE A 141 4.66 -0.51 -3.38
N VAL A 142 4.36 -1.77 -3.70
CA VAL A 142 5.26 -2.67 -4.41
C VAL A 142 4.99 -2.51 -5.92
N PRO A 143 5.99 -2.11 -6.72
CA PRO A 143 5.83 -1.96 -8.17
C PRO A 143 5.38 -3.25 -8.86
N TRP A 144 4.63 -3.09 -9.94
CA TRP A 144 4.12 -4.21 -10.73
C TRP A 144 5.22 -5.12 -11.30
N ASP A 145 6.42 -4.59 -11.55
CA ASP A 145 7.55 -5.30 -12.17
C ASP A 145 8.46 -6.01 -11.16
N GLU A 146 8.12 -6.00 -9.87
CA GLU A 146 8.85 -6.75 -8.86
C GLU A 146 8.57 -8.26 -8.96
N SER A 147 9.52 -9.06 -8.47
CA SER A 147 9.35 -10.51 -8.46
C SER A 147 8.34 -10.94 -7.39
N LYS A 148 7.64 -12.06 -7.64
CA LYS A 148 6.78 -12.69 -6.64
C LYS A 148 7.51 -12.99 -5.33
N GLU A 149 8.77 -13.44 -5.39
CA GLU A 149 9.59 -13.70 -4.19
C GLU A 149 9.82 -12.43 -3.37
N THR A 150 10.16 -11.31 -4.04
CA THR A 150 10.31 -10.00 -3.40
C THR A 150 9.00 -9.57 -2.75
N PHE A 151 7.89 -9.64 -3.49
CA PHE A 151 6.57 -9.27 -3.00
C PHE A 151 6.18 -10.07 -1.75
N GLU A 152 6.28 -11.39 -1.81
CA GLU A 152 5.95 -12.29 -0.68
C GLU A 152 6.83 -12.01 0.55
N SER A 153 8.12 -11.75 0.33
CA SER A 153 9.05 -11.40 1.41
C SER A 153 8.65 -10.10 2.10
N VAL A 154 8.26 -9.08 1.32
CA VAL A 154 7.87 -7.77 1.85
C VAL A 154 6.54 -7.85 2.58
N ALA A 155 5.53 -8.49 1.98
CA ALA A 155 4.21 -8.66 2.59
C ALA A 155 4.29 -9.41 3.93
N LYS A 156 5.01 -10.54 3.95
CA LYS A 156 5.25 -11.31 5.19
C LYS A 156 6.01 -10.51 6.25
N TRP A 157 6.99 -9.71 5.83
CA TRP A 157 7.71 -8.86 6.77
C TRP A 157 6.79 -7.79 7.35
N LEU A 158 5.98 -7.12 6.52
CA LEU A 158 5.01 -6.13 6.97
C LEU A 158 4.03 -6.72 7.97
N ASP A 159 3.44 -7.89 7.69
CA ASP A 159 2.57 -8.62 8.62
C ASP A 159 3.18 -8.76 10.02
N SER A 160 4.49 -8.98 10.10
CA SER A 160 5.20 -9.16 11.38
C SER A 160 5.45 -7.87 12.16
N ILE A 161 5.42 -6.70 11.51
CA ILE A 161 5.87 -5.43 12.12
C ILE A 161 4.82 -4.33 12.18
N VAL A 162 3.81 -4.35 11.32
CA VAL A 162 2.83 -3.25 11.19
C VAL A 162 1.88 -3.20 12.39
N TYR A 163 1.59 -4.34 13.02
CA TYR A 163 0.79 -4.40 14.25
C TYR A 163 1.63 -4.47 15.54
N GLU A 164 2.97 -4.49 15.42
CA GLU A 164 3.88 -4.35 16.57
C GLU A 164 4.09 -2.86 16.90
N ILE A 165 3.12 -2.29 17.64
CA ILE A 165 3.00 -0.85 17.91
C ILE A 165 3.02 -0.51 19.41
#